data_AF-A0A6A5GHN6-F1
#
_entry.id   AF-A0A6A5GHN6-F1
#
_cell.length_a   1.000
_cell.length_b   1.000
_cell.length_c   1.000
_cell.angle_alpha   90.00
_cell.angle_beta   90.00
_cell.angle_gamma   90.00
#
_symmetry.space_group_name_H-M   'P 1'
#
loop_
_entity.id
_entity.type
_entity.pdbx_description
1 polymer ?
#
loop_
_entity_poly.entity_id
_entity_poly.type
_entity_poly.pdbx_seq_one_letter_code
_entity_poly.pdbx_strand_id
1 'polypeptide(L)'
;MIVDNDHFDVSVRFEWCRAEGLKYFFNTENVPNLVNVMFQERTFNHENTGLSPSQWLERVLDVTNCESLQEVFLCGSPKLEVCNTLALLTKVCNLNIMEDCSDSFAKKALEIVSPVTREIVLFKIPFETREEFQTFLKSNLNYLNIETSTFPTFKFTLEDLMITNALKLNLNNGKLNLKEINQFFRNWMEINVIQDWST
;
A
#
# COMPACT_ATOMS: atom_id res chain seq x y z
N MET A 1 -8.59 -8.64 -26.78
CA MET A 1 -8.73 -9.80 -25.88
C MET A 1 -8.85 -9.21 -24.49
N ILE A 2 -10.08 -9.11 -23.99
CA ILE A 2 -10.39 -8.54 -22.69
C ILE A 2 -10.24 -9.69 -21.71
N VAL A 3 -9.23 -9.61 -20.86
CA VAL A 3 -9.09 -10.50 -19.70
C VAL A 3 -9.64 -9.69 -18.53
N ASP A 4 -10.90 -9.95 -18.18
CA ASP A 4 -11.49 -9.50 -16.92
C ASP A 4 -10.81 -10.27 -15.79
N ASN A 5 -9.86 -9.64 -15.12
CA ASN A 5 -9.19 -10.21 -13.96
C ASN A 5 -9.81 -9.64 -12.67
N ASP A 6 -10.87 -10.30 -12.19
CA ASP A 6 -11.53 -10.07 -10.89
C ASP A 6 -10.65 -10.56 -9.69
N HIS A 7 -9.32 -10.42 -9.76
CA HIS A 7 -8.43 -10.92 -8.72
C HIS A 7 -8.42 -9.99 -7.50
N PHE A 8 -8.32 -10.54 -6.29
CA PHE A 8 -8.04 -9.79 -5.07
C PHE A 8 -7.08 -10.58 -4.22
N ASP A 9 -5.84 -10.14 -4.15
CA ASP A 9 -4.84 -10.72 -3.26
C ASP A 9 -4.76 -9.89 -1.98
N VAL A 10 -4.80 -10.57 -0.83
CA VAL A 10 -4.53 -10.00 0.50
C VAL A 10 -3.55 -10.90 1.22
N SER A 11 -2.28 -10.61 1.04
CA SER A 11 -1.24 -11.23 1.85
C SER A 11 -1.23 -10.61 3.25
N VAL A 12 -1.69 -11.37 4.24
CA VAL A 12 -1.60 -11.01 5.67
C VAL A 12 -0.43 -11.75 6.29
N ARG A 13 0.62 -11.02 6.70
CA ARG A 13 1.73 -11.58 7.49
C ARG A 13 1.49 -11.35 8.98
N PHE A 14 1.59 -12.41 9.77
CA PHE A 14 1.63 -12.34 11.23
C PHE A 14 3.05 -12.71 11.71
N GLU A 15 3.69 -11.87 12.51
CA GLU A 15 4.90 -12.27 13.25
C GLU A 15 4.52 -12.54 14.70
N TRP A 16 4.45 -13.82 15.06
CA TRP A 16 4.71 -14.20 16.44
C TRP A 16 6.22 -14.23 16.64
N CYS A 17 6.71 -13.72 17.77
CA CYS A 17 8.13 -13.67 18.11
C CYS A 17 8.84 -15.02 17.83
N ARG A 18 9.56 -15.07 16.69
CA ARG A 18 10.42 -16.11 16.09
C ARG A 18 9.96 -16.46 14.67
N ALA A 19 10.42 -15.68 13.68
CA ALA A 19 10.70 -16.01 12.27
C ALA A 19 9.85 -17.10 11.55
N GLU A 20 8.57 -17.26 11.89
CA GLU A 20 7.62 -18.13 11.22
C GLU A 20 6.40 -17.27 10.85
N GLY A 21 6.24 -17.00 9.56
CA GLY A 21 5.14 -16.20 9.02
C GLY A 21 4.29 -17.04 8.07
N LEU A 22 2.98 -16.95 8.21
CA LEU A 22 2.04 -17.49 7.22
C LEU A 22 1.76 -16.39 6.18
N LYS A 23 1.85 -16.74 4.90
CA LYS A 23 1.43 -15.89 3.78
C LYS A 23 0.20 -16.51 3.16
N TYR A 24 -0.89 -15.76 3.19
CA TYR A 24 -2.15 -16.19 2.61
C TYR A 24 -2.39 -15.41 1.33
N PHE A 25 -2.52 -16.10 0.21
CA PHE A 25 -2.86 -15.45 -1.06
C PHE A 25 -4.34 -15.65 -1.33
N PHE A 26 -5.03 -14.61 -1.78
CA PHE A 26 -6.42 -14.75 -2.22
C PHE A 26 -6.46 -14.61 -3.74
N ASN A 27 -7.06 -15.59 -4.42
CA ASN A 27 -7.19 -15.59 -5.88
C ASN A 27 -8.62 -15.96 -6.27
N THR A 28 -9.06 -15.59 -7.46
CA THR A 28 -10.31 -16.13 -8.03
C THR A 28 -10.09 -17.44 -8.78
N GLU A 29 -8.83 -17.78 -9.09
CA GLU A 29 -8.43 -19.00 -9.79
C GLU A 29 -7.40 -19.81 -8.98
N ASN A 30 -7.20 -21.09 -9.33
CA ASN A 30 -6.22 -21.96 -8.69
C ASN A 30 -4.80 -21.68 -9.23
N VAL A 31 -3.95 -21.02 -8.43
CA VAL A 31 -2.51 -20.85 -8.72
C VAL A 31 -1.72 -21.99 -8.09
N PRO A 32 -0.72 -22.60 -8.78
CA PRO A 32 0.10 -23.66 -8.21
C PRO A 32 0.84 -23.20 -6.94
N ASN A 33 0.73 -23.98 -5.85
CA ASN A 33 1.47 -23.72 -4.61
C ASN A 33 2.98 -23.76 -4.86
N LEU A 34 3.68 -22.65 -4.62
CA LEU A 34 5.14 -22.59 -4.61
C LEU A 34 5.62 -22.93 -3.19
N VAL A 35 6.08 -24.17 -2.99
CA VAL A 35 6.51 -24.63 -1.65
C VAL A 35 7.96 -24.18 -1.41
N ASN A 36 8.17 -23.27 -0.46
CA ASN A 36 9.49 -23.01 0.13
C ASN A 36 9.43 -23.29 1.64
N VAL A 37 10.38 -24.05 2.18
CA VAL A 37 10.29 -24.71 3.49
C VAL A 37 10.23 -23.75 4.69
N MET A 38 10.46 -22.45 4.48
CA MET A 38 10.36 -21.41 5.52
C MET A 38 9.03 -20.62 5.52
N PHE A 39 8.17 -20.80 4.50
CA PHE A 39 6.87 -20.12 4.40
C PHE A 39 5.81 -21.12 3.92
N GLN A 40 4.78 -21.36 4.73
CA GLN A 40 3.59 -22.04 4.20
C GLN A 40 2.76 -21.01 3.43
N GLU A 41 2.99 -20.96 2.12
CA GLU A 41 2.14 -20.23 1.19
C GLU A 41 0.83 -21.01 1.03
N ARG A 42 -0.29 -20.40 1.42
CA ARG A 42 -1.62 -20.99 1.22
C ARG A 42 -2.47 -20.05 0.39
N THR A 43 -2.84 -20.51 -0.79
CA THR A 43 -3.80 -19.82 -1.65
C THR A 43 -5.22 -20.24 -1.27
N PHE A 44 -6.05 -19.26 -0.94
CA PHE A 44 -7.48 -19.43 -0.74
C PHE A 44 -8.25 -18.77 -1.87
N ASN A 45 -9.20 -19.49 -2.44
CA ASN A 45 -10.13 -18.95 -3.42
C ASN A 45 -11.55 -19.38 -3.05
N HIS A 46 -12.55 -18.77 -3.69
CA HIS A 46 -13.95 -19.11 -3.41
C HIS A 46 -14.23 -20.60 -3.65
N GLU A 47 -13.63 -21.19 -4.69
CA GLU A 47 -13.81 -22.62 -5.04
C GLU A 47 -13.31 -23.58 -3.95
N ASN A 48 -12.18 -23.26 -3.32
CA ASN A 48 -11.52 -24.12 -2.33
C ASN A 48 -12.12 -23.97 -0.92
N THR A 49 -12.90 -22.92 -0.68
CA THR A 49 -13.28 -22.51 0.68
C THR A 49 -14.76 -22.20 0.86
N GLY A 50 -15.49 -21.91 -0.21
CA GLY A 50 -16.88 -21.46 -0.20
C GLY A 50 -17.10 -20.05 0.36
N LEU A 51 -16.05 -19.34 0.76
CA LEU A 51 -16.15 -17.99 1.33
C LEU A 51 -15.72 -16.93 0.30
N SER A 52 -16.32 -15.75 0.37
CA SER A 52 -15.85 -14.58 -0.36
C SER A 52 -14.57 -14.01 0.29
N PRO A 53 -13.80 -13.15 -0.39
CA PRO A 53 -12.63 -12.54 0.22
C PRO A 53 -12.95 -11.70 1.48
N SER A 54 -14.09 -10.99 1.49
CA SER A 54 -14.59 -10.27 2.66
C SER A 54 -14.84 -11.21 3.84
N GLN A 55 -15.59 -12.29 3.63
CA GLN A 55 -15.90 -13.26 4.69
C GLN A 55 -14.63 -13.94 5.24
N TRP A 56 -13.64 -14.17 4.38
CA TRP A 56 -12.36 -14.70 4.82
C TRP A 56 -11.58 -13.71 5.67
N LEU A 57 -11.48 -12.44 5.25
CA LEU A 57 -10.78 -11.43 6.03
C LEU A 57 -11.46 -11.24 7.41
N GLU A 58 -12.79 -11.20 7.47
CA GLU A 58 -13.53 -11.23 8.74
C GLU A 58 -13.16 -12.44 9.60
N ARG A 59 -13.14 -13.63 8.99
CA ARG A 59 -12.78 -14.87 9.69
C ARG A 59 -11.33 -14.86 10.19
N VAL A 60 -10.40 -14.32 9.41
CA VAL A 60 -9.00 -14.18 9.83
C VAL A 60 -8.91 -13.26 11.04
N LEU A 61 -9.54 -12.07 10.98
CA LEU A 61 -9.55 -11.14 12.10
C LEU A 61 -10.17 -11.75 13.36
N ASP A 62 -11.27 -12.49 13.21
CA ASP A 62 -11.96 -13.21 14.29
C ASP A 62 -11.11 -14.34 14.91
N VAL A 63 -10.46 -15.16 14.08
CA VAL A 63 -9.65 -16.31 14.55
C VAL A 63 -8.33 -15.86 15.16
N THR A 64 -7.63 -14.94 14.48
CA THR A 64 -6.27 -14.56 14.90
C THR A 64 -6.28 -13.57 16.05
N ASN A 65 -7.37 -12.81 16.21
CA ASN A 65 -7.53 -11.77 17.23
C ASN A 65 -6.30 -10.85 17.32
N CYS A 66 -5.66 -10.59 16.17
CA CYS A 66 -4.43 -9.83 16.11
C CYS A 66 -4.70 -8.32 16.18
N GLU A 67 -3.90 -7.62 16.98
CA GLU A 67 -4.01 -6.17 17.13
C GLU A 67 -3.50 -5.40 15.90
N SER A 68 -2.70 -6.05 15.04
CA SER A 68 -2.18 -5.44 13.81
C SER A 68 -1.82 -6.46 12.75
N LEU A 69 -2.00 -6.09 11.48
CA LEU A 69 -1.49 -6.85 10.33
C LEU A 69 -0.13 -6.29 9.90
N GLN A 70 0.87 -7.15 9.70
CA GLN A 70 2.22 -6.68 9.38
C GLN A 70 2.33 -6.18 7.94
N GLU A 71 1.82 -6.97 6.99
CA GLU A 71 1.76 -6.60 5.59
C GLU A 71 0.33 -6.85 5.12
N VAL A 72 -0.17 -5.93 4.29
CA VAL A 72 -1.40 -6.08 3.51
C VAL A 72 -1.04 -5.74 2.09
N PHE A 73 -1.23 -6.68 1.18
CA PHE A 73 -1.09 -6.45 -0.26
C PHE A 73 -2.48 -6.30 -0.84
N LEU A 74 -2.66 -5.40 -1.80
CA LEU A 74 -3.90 -5.22 -2.54
C LEU A 74 -3.59 -5.39 -4.03
N CYS A 75 -4.13 -6.43 -4.64
CA CYS A 75 -3.96 -6.76 -6.06
C CYS A 75 -5.31 -6.82 -6.80
N GLY A 76 -5.25 -6.79 -8.13
CA GLY A 76 -6.37 -7.00 -9.05
C GLY A 76 -7.56 -6.03 -8.89
N SER A 77 -8.77 -6.49 -9.24
CA SER A 77 -10.00 -5.68 -9.21
C SER A 77 -11.05 -6.26 -8.25
N PRO A 78 -10.85 -6.15 -6.93
CA PRO A 78 -11.79 -6.70 -5.95
C PRO A 78 -13.10 -5.94 -6.03
N LYS A 79 -14.20 -6.62 -5.71
CA LYS A 79 -15.48 -5.92 -5.49
C LYS A 79 -15.32 -4.91 -4.35
N LEU A 80 -15.91 -3.73 -4.53
CA LEU A 80 -15.89 -2.66 -3.51
C LEU A 80 -16.46 -3.08 -2.15
N GLU A 81 -17.25 -4.15 -2.08
CA GLU A 81 -17.70 -4.74 -0.80
C GLU A 81 -16.55 -5.15 0.13
N VAL A 82 -15.38 -5.47 -0.44
CA VAL A 82 -14.15 -5.72 0.31
C VAL A 82 -13.71 -4.50 1.12
N CYS A 83 -13.96 -3.28 0.63
CA CYS A 83 -13.62 -2.05 1.34
C CYS A 83 -14.30 -1.96 2.71
N ASN A 84 -15.53 -2.48 2.85
CA ASN A 84 -16.21 -2.54 4.14
C ASN A 84 -15.44 -3.41 5.15
N THR A 85 -14.79 -4.46 4.66
CA THR A 85 -14.00 -5.35 5.51
C THR A 85 -12.63 -4.75 5.84
N LEU A 86 -12.01 -4.04 4.88
CA LEU A 86 -10.80 -3.26 5.15
C LEU A 86 -11.01 -2.21 6.24
N ALA A 87 -12.22 -1.65 6.34
CA ALA A 87 -12.56 -0.69 7.39
C ALA A 87 -12.59 -1.30 8.81
N LEU A 88 -12.60 -2.63 8.93
CA LEU A 88 -12.47 -3.33 10.22
C LEU A 88 -11.02 -3.37 10.72
N LEU A 89 -10.04 -3.09 9.86
CA LEU A 89 -8.64 -3.10 10.23
C LEU A 89 -8.35 -1.93 11.18
N THR A 90 -7.87 -2.26 12.37
CA THR A 90 -7.53 -1.26 13.40
C THR A 90 -6.08 -0.79 13.30
N LYS A 91 -5.19 -1.62 12.74
CA LYS A 91 -3.77 -1.29 12.54
C LYS A 91 -3.15 -2.14 11.44
N VAL A 92 -2.46 -1.48 10.52
CA VAL A 92 -1.67 -2.11 9.45
C VAL A 92 -0.26 -1.53 9.52
N CYS A 93 0.77 -2.38 9.60
CA CYS A 93 2.15 -1.90 9.64
C CYS A 93 2.57 -1.41 8.26
N ASN A 94 2.33 -2.20 7.20
CA ASN A 94 2.69 -1.84 5.83
C ASN A 94 1.59 -2.22 4.82
N LEU A 95 1.11 -1.22 4.06
CA LEU A 95 0.14 -1.39 2.98
C LEU A 95 0.85 -1.34 1.61
N ASN A 96 0.64 -2.34 0.78
CA ASN A 96 1.22 -2.46 -0.54
C ASN A 96 0.11 -2.42 -1.60
N ILE A 97 0.10 -1.37 -2.43
CA ILE A 97 -0.80 -1.25 -3.58
C ILE A 97 -0.07 -1.78 -4.81
N MET A 98 -0.50 -2.92 -5.33
CA MET A 98 0.17 -3.60 -6.44
C MET A 98 -0.22 -3.01 -7.80
N GLU A 99 0.61 -3.25 -8.82
CA GLU A 99 0.45 -2.67 -10.17
C GLU A 99 -0.86 -3.07 -10.85
N ASP A 100 -1.31 -4.31 -10.61
CA ASP A 100 -2.54 -4.88 -11.14
C ASP A 100 -3.80 -4.47 -10.37
N CYS A 101 -3.64 -3.74 -9.26
CA CYS A 101 -4.75 -3.24 -8.46
C CYS A 101 -5.55 -2.18 -9.22
N SER A 102 -6.88 -2.27 -9.31
CA SER A 102 -7.68 -1.24 -10.00
C SER A 102 -7.59 0.12 -9.31
N ASP A 103 -7.60 1.21 -10.08
CA ASP A 103 -7.41 2.56 -9.54
C ASP A 103 -8.52 2.95 -8.57
N SER A 104 -9.77 2.62 -8.90
CA SER A 104 -10.94 2.91 -8.07
C SER A 104 -10.89 2.17 -6.74
N PHE A 105 -10.50 0.90 -6.74
CA PHE A 105 -10.33 0.13 -5.51
C PHE A 105 -9.14 0.61 -4.69
N ALA A 106 -7.97 0.80 -5.33
CA ALA A 106 -6.75 1.26 -4.68
C ALA A 106 -6.96 2.62 -3.99
N LYS A 107 -7.57 3.59 -4.69
CA LYS A 107 -7.92 4.90 -4.13
C LYS A 107 -8.83 4.75 -2.93
N LYS A 108 -9.89 3.93 -3.04
CA LYS A 108 -10.83 3.72 -1.93
C LYS A 108 -10.18 3.04 -0.73
N ALA A 109 -9.31 2.07 -0.97
CA ALA A 109 -8.57 1.37 0.08
C ALA A 109 -7.57 2.31 0.77
N LEU A 110 -6.88 3.18 0.02
CA LEU A 110 -6.02 4.21 0.61
C LEU A 110 -6.80 5.16 1.51
N GLU A 111 -7.99 5.61 1.12
CA GLU A 111 -8.85 6.44 1.99
C GLU A 111 -9.18 5.75 3.33
N ILE A 112 -9.47 4.44 3.28
CA ILE A 112 -9.92 3.66 4.45
C ILE A 112 -8.75 3.27 5.36
N VAL A 113 -7.63 2.85 4.77
CA VAL A 113 -6.51 2.23 5.50
C VAL A 113 -5.45 3.26 5.90
N SER A 114 -5.31 4.40 5.20
CA SER A 114 -4.34 5.45 5.55
C SER A 114 -4.41 5.93 7.01
N PRO A 115 -5.59 6.02 7.67
CA PRO A 115 -5.67 6.38 9.09
C PRO A 115 -5.05 5.35 10.04
N VAL A 116 -4.94 4.09 9.64
CA VAL A 116 -4.49 2.96 10.47
C VAL A 116 -3.14 2.37 10.04
N THR A 117 -2.51 2.96 9.01
CA THR A 117 -1.13 2.65 8.59
C THR A 117 -0.24 3.87 8.64
N ARG A 118 1.06 3.65 8.80
CA ARG A 118 2.09 4.69 8.64
C ARG A 118 3.12 4.32 7.58
N GLU A 119 3.01 3.16 6.96
CA GLU A 119 3.91 2.73 5.89
C GLU A 119 3.10 2.29 4.68
N ILE A 120 3.45 2.86 3.52
CA ILE A 120 2.78 2.58 2.26
C ILE A 120 3.82 2.36 1.16
N VAL A 121 3.60 1.31 0.37
CA VAL A 121 4.32 1.03 -0.87
C VAL A 121 3.36 1.12 -2.04
N LEU A 122 3.71 1.93 -3.02
CA LEU A 122 2.94 2.15 -4.24
C LEU A 122 3.69 1.56 -5.44
N PHE A 123 3.16 0.46 -6.00
CA PHE A 123 3.54 -0.08 -7.30
C PHE A 123 2.67 0.50 -8.44
N LYS A 124 1.81 1.47 -8.12
CA LYS A 124 1.12 2.35 -9.08
C LYS A 124 0.63 3.62 -8.40
N ILE A 125 0.24 4.62 -9.19
CA ILE A 125 -0.44 5.83 -8.71
C ILE A 125 -1.93 5.72 -9.05
N PRO A 126 -2.83 5.47 -8.07
CA PRO A 126 -4.25 5.26 -8.32
C PRO A 126 -5.06 6.57 -8.38
N PHE A 127 -4.38 7.70 -8.57
CA PHE A 127 -5.00 9.03 -8.55
C PHE A 127 -5.15 9.56 -9.97
N GLU A 128 -6.35 10.04 -10.30
CA GLU A 128 -6.64 10.56 -11.64
C GLU A 128 -6.01 11.93 -11.86
N THR A 129 -5.87 12.71 -10.77
CA THR A 129 -5.33 14.06 -10.82
C THR A 129 -4.12 14.22 -9.91
N ARG A 130 -3.26 15.18 -10.27
CA ARG A 130 -2.12 15.57 -9.43
C ARG A 130 -2.58 16.11 -8.07
N GLU A 131 -3.71 16.81 -8.01
CA GLU A 131 -4.26 17.37 -6.77
C GLU A 131 -4.66 16.28 -5.78
N GLU A 132 -5.27 15.21 -6.26
CA GLU A 132 -5.60 14.04 -5.43
C GLU A 132 -4.34 13.38 -4.87
N PHE A 133 -3.34 13.16 -5.73
CA PHE A 133 -2.05 12.62 -5.30
C PHE A 133 -1.37 13.50 -4.25
N GLN A 134 -1.33 14.82 -4.46
CA GLN A 134 -0.75 15.76 -3.50
C GLN A 134 -1.54 15.84 -2.19
N THR A 135 -2.86 15.64 -2.24
CA THR A 135 -3.69 15.52 -1.04
C THR A 135 -3.30 14.27 -0.25
N PHE A 136 -3.08 13.14 -0.92
CA PHE A 136 -2.56 11.93 -0.30
C PHE A 136 -1.16 12.15 0.32
N LEU A 137 -0.25 12.85 -0.37
CA LEU A 137 1.11 13.12 0.13
C LEU A 137 1.14 13.90 1.46
N LYS A 138 0.09 14.66 1.78
CA LYS A 138 -0.02 15.37 3.07
C LYS A 138 -0.27 14.44 4.27
N SER A 139 -0.51 13.15 4.03
CA SER A 139 -0.65 12.15 5.08
C SER A 139 0.64 11.98 5.91
N ASN A 140 0.49 11.81 7.22
CA ASN A 140 1.62 11.71 8.17
C ASN A 140 2.22 10.30 8.22
N LEU A 141 2.79 9.88 7.09
CA LEU A 141 3.44 8.58 6.92
C LEU A 141 4.84 8.57 7.54
N ASN A 142 5.20 7.46 8.17
CA ASN A 142 6.59 7.19 8.55
C ASN A 142 7.42 6.79 7.32
N TYR A 143 6.80 6.06 6.39
CA TYR A 143 7.47 5.57 5.20
C TYR A 143 6.54 5.59 3.99
N LEU A 144 7.01 6.18 2.90
CA LEU A 144 6.38 6.10 1.59
C LEU A 144 7.41 5.59 0.57
N ASN A 145 7.10 4.48 -0.08
CA ASN A 145 7.88 3.95 -1.19
C ASN A 145 7.08 4.05 -2.48
N ILE A 146 7.67 4.64 -3.53
CA ILE A 146 7.05 4.77 -4.86
C ILE A 146 7.93 4.02 -5.85
N GLU A 147 7.43 2.88 -6.34
CA GLU A 147 8.13 1.97 -7.23
C GLU A 147 7.96 2.40 -8.70
N THR A 148 8.53 3.53 -9.09
CA THR A 148 8.26 4.11 -10.42
C THR A 148 8.65 3.22 -11.61
N SER A 149 9.45 2.16 -11.40
CA SER A 149 9.74 1.17 -12.43
C SER A 149 8.49 0.44 -12.95
N THR A 150 7.44 0.32 -12.14
CA THR A 150 6.18 -0.32 -12.56
C THR A 150 5.24 0.66 -13.26
N PHE A 151 5.51 1.97 -13.24
CA PHE A 151 4.68 3.01 -13.89
C PHE A 151 5.56 4.18 -14.36
N PRO A 152 6.41 3.96 -15.39
CA PRO A 152 7.50 4.88 -15.75
C PRO A 152 7.05 6.23 -16.31
N THR A 153 5.78 6.37 -16.70
CA THR A 153 5.21 7.63 -17.21
C THR A 153 4.97 8.64 -16.10
N PHE A 154 4.82 8.18 -14.85
CA PHE A 154 4.64 9.08 -13.72
C PHE A 154 5.96 9.70 -13.31
N LYS A 155 5.97 11.03 -13.25
CA LYS A 155 7.12 11.79 -12.76
C LYS A 155 6.80 12.40 -11.41
N PHE A 156 7.50 11.93 -10.37
CA PHE A 156 7.55 12.62 -9.09
C PHE A 156 8.34 13.94 -9.25
N THR A 157 7.81 15.03 -8.72
CA THR A 157 8.33 16.39 -8.94
C THR A 157 8.83 17.02 -7.65
N LEU A 158 9.55 18.14 -7.78
CA LEU A 158 9.94 18.96 -6.63
C LEU A 158 8.71 19.45 -5.85
N GLU A 159 7.61 19.79 -6.53
CA GLU A 159 6.38 20.25 -5.87
C GLU A 159 5.77 19.15 -4.98
N ASP A 160 5.73 17.91 -5.48
CA ASP A 160 5.32 16.75 -4.70
C ASP A 160 6.22 16.56 -3.47
N LEU A 161 7.54 16.72 -3.65
CA LEU A 161 8.51 16.61 -2.55
C LEU A 161 8.32 17.71 -1.49
N MET A 162 7.91 18.91 -1.89
CA MET A 162 7.70 20.02 -0.96
C MET A 162 6.41 19.86 -0.13
N ILE A 163 5.43 19.09 -0.64
CA ILE A 163 4.12 18.89 -0.01
C ILE A 163 4.08 17.62 0.84
N THR A 164 4.95 16.64 0.57
CA THR A 164 4.93 15.37 1.29
C THR A 164 5.28 15.52 2.76
N ASN A 165 4.46 14.91 3.62
CA ASN A 165 4.70 14.82 5.07
C ASN A 165 5.31 13.48 5.48
N ALA A 166 5.75 12.65 4.53
CA ALA A 166 6.40 11.38 4.82
C ALA A 166 7.77 11.59 5.48
N LEU A 167 8.01 10.93 6.63
CA LEU A 167 9.31 11.02 7.32
C LEU A 167 10.46 10.42 6.50
N LYS A 168 10.16 9.34 5.76
CA LYS A 168 11.09 8.71 4.83
C LYS A 168 10.38 8.48 3.50
N LEU A 169 10.96 9.04 2.44
CA LEU A 169 10.51 8.85 1.07
C LEU A 169 11.55 8.04 0.30
N ASN A 170 11.11 6.96 -0.35
CA ASN A 170 11.91 6.22 -1.31
C ASN A 170 11.29 6.32 -2.70
N LEU A 171 12.08 6.75 -3.68
CA LEU A 171 11.68 6.87 -5.08
C LEU A 171 12.52 5.88 -5.90
N ASN A 172 12.03 4.65 -6.03
CA ASN A 172 12.75 3.61 -6.75
C ASN A 172 12.67 3.89 -8.26
N ASN A 173 13.82 4.27 -8.84
CA ASN A 173 14.01 4.72 -10.23
C ASN A 173 13.41 6.08 -10.61
N GLY A 174 12.62 6.68 -9.72
CA GLY A 174 12.00 8.00 -9.89
C GLY A 174 12.96 9.10 -9.48
N LYS A 175 13.89 9.46 -10.35
CA LYS A 175 14.99 10.37 -9.97
C LYS A 175 14.58 11.84 -10.13
N LEU A 176 14.47 12.54 -9.01
CA LEU A 176 14.71 13.99 -9.00
C LEU A 176 16.16 14.23 -9.41
N ASN A 177 16.40 15.25 -10.21
CA ASN A 177 17.76 15.62 -10.58
C ASN A 177 18.44 16.43 -9.46
N LEU A 178 19.77 16.55 -9.52
CA LEU A 178 20.56 17.29 -8.53
C LEU A 178 20.10 18.74 -8.34
N LYS A 179 19.61 19.39 -9.39
CA LYS A 179 19.11 20.78 -9.31
C LYS A 179 17.81 20.84 -8.50
N GLU A 180 16.89 19.91 -8.71
CA GLU A 180 15.64 19.78 -7.95
C GLU A 180 15.92 19.47 -6.48
N ILE A 181 16.81 18.51 -6.21
CA ILE A 181 17.22 18.15 -4.83
C ILE A 181 17.89 19.33 -4.12
N ASN A 182 18.82 20.02 -4.79
CA ASN A 182 19.47 21.20 -4.22
C ASN A 182 18.47 22.34 -3.95
N GLN A 183 17.44 22.48 -4.80
CA GLN A 183 16.39 23.46 -4.58
C GLN A 183 15.52 23.09 -3.37
N PHE A 184 15.19 21.80 -3.20
CA PHE A 184 14.50 21.33 -2.01
C PHE A 184 15.24 21.69 -0.73
N PHE A 185 16.54 21.39 -0.65
CA PHE A 185 17.32 21.71 0.55
C PHE A 185 17.41 23.23 0.82
N ARG A 186 17.53 24.07 -0.21
CA ARG A 186 17.49 25.53 -0.03
C ARG A 186 16.15 25.98 0.53
N ASN A 187 15.05 25.54 -0.07
CA ASN A 187 13.70 25.89 0.39
C ASN A 187 13.47 25.44 1.84
N TRP A 188 13.88 24.21 2.17
CA TRP A 188 13.73 23.66 3.52
C TRP A 188 14.52 24.45 4.57
N MET A 189 15.77 24.81 4.26
CA MET A 189 16.59 25.63 5.14
C MET A 189 16.00 27.03 5.32
N GLU A 190 15.49 27.67 4.27
CA GLU A 190 14.86 28.99 4.37
C GLU A 190 13.58 28.96 5.24
N ILE A 191 12.76 27.92 5.12
CA ILE A 191 11.56 27.74 5.96
C ILE A 191 11.94 27.58 7.45
N ASN A 192 12.96 26.79 7.76
CA ASN A 192 13.41 26.58 9.15
C ASN A 192 14.11 27.81 9.73
N VAL A 193 14.84 28.57 8.91
CA VAL A 193 15.48 29.83 9.34
C VAL A 193 14.43 30.91 9.63
N ILE A 194 13.29 30.94 8.92
CA ILE A 194 12.22 31.91 9.22
C ILE A 194 11.48 31.56 10.53
N GLN A 195 11.34 30.27 10.86
CA GLN A 195 10.72 29.84 12.12
C GLN A 195 11.57 30.20 13.35
N ASP A 196 12.91 30.17 13.25
CA ASP A 196 13.81 30.52 14.37
C ASP A 196 13.82 32.02 14.74
N TRP A 197 13.31 32.90 13.88
CA TRP A 197 13.26 34.36 14.13
C TRP A 197 11.86 34.85 14.53
N SER A 198 10.91 33.92 14.76
CA SER A 198 9.53 34.23 15.15
C SER A 198 9.13 33.74 16.56
N THR A 199 10.11 33.34 17.39
CA THR A 199 10.00 33.12 18.85
C THR A 199 10.82 34.14 19.63
#